data_AF-A0A2M7ZM26-F1
#
_entry.id   AF-A0A2M7ZM26-F1
#
_cell.length_a   1.000
_cell.length_b   1.000
_cell.length_c   1.000
_cell.angle_alpha   90.00
_cell.angle_beta   90.00
_cell.angle_gamma   90.00
#
_symmetry.space_group_name_H-M   'P 1'
#
loop_
_entity.id
_entity.type
_entity.pdbx_description
1 polymer ?
#
loop_
_entity_poly.entity_id
_entity_poly.type
_entity_poly.pdbx_seq_one_letter_code
_entity_poly.pdbx_strand_id
1 'polypeptide(L)'
;MEECVLLWDGIHFKCENLKEFTQLAQLEEDESLSQSINSDISDLLTDIEDAEFKNMLSGKDDSKNSILTIHSGAGGTEAQDWADMLMRMYLRWGEQNNFNMSILDILDGEGAGIKSVTIE
;
A
#
# COMPACT_ATOMS: atom_id res chain seq x y z
N MET A 1 13.80 -12.01 -5.33
CA MET A 1 13.70 -13.39 -4.80
C MET A 1 14.53 -13.54 -3.53
N GLU A 2 15.82 -13.16 -3.52
CA GLU A 2 16.63 -13.09 -2.29
C GLU A 2 16.09 -12.11 -1.25
N GLU A 3 15.63 -10.93 -1.67
CA GLU A 3 15.12 -9.90 -0.74
C GLU A 3 13.87 -10.34 0.03
N CYS A 4 12.96 -11.09 -0.61
CA CYS A 4 11.78 -11.66 0.07
C CYS A 4 12.20 -12.70 1.12
N VAL A 5 13.18 -13.55 0.79
CA VAL A 5 13.68 -14.58 1.72
C VAL A 5 14.29 -13.92 2.96
N LEU A 6 15.14 -12.89 2.76
CA LEU A 6 15.75 -12.14 3.86
C LEU A 6 14.71 -11.43 4.74
N LEU A 7 13.64 -10.89 4.14
CA LEU A 7 12.54 -10.27 4.88
C LEU A 7 11.83 -11.27 5.79
N TRP A 8 11.44 -12.42 5.25
CA TRP A 8 10.76 -13.48 6.00
C TRP A 8 11.67 -14.12 7.06
N ASP A 9 12.97 -14.29 6.78
CA ASP A 9 13.94 -14.76 7.76
C ASP A 9 14.08 -13.78 8.94
N GLY A 10 14.08 -12.48 8.66
CA GLY A 10 14.10 -11.41 9.67
C GLY A 10 12.87 -11.44 10.57
N ILE A 11 11.67 -11.57 9.98
CA ILE A 11 10.41 -11.70 10.72
C ILE A 11 10.41 -12.97 11.58
N HIS A 12 10.85 -14.10 11.02
CA HIS A 12 10.96 -15.36 11.74
C HIS A 12 11.89 -15.24 12.96
N PHE A 13 13.04 -14.59 12.79
CA PHE A 13 13.98 -14.35 13.89
C PHE A 13 13.35 -13.47 14.99
N LYS A 14 12.63 -12.40 14.62
CA LYS A 14 11.89 -11.57 15.58
C LYS A 14 10.82 -12.37 16.34
N CYS A 15 10.05 -13.21 15.64
CA CYS A 15 9.05 -14.09 16.25
C CYS A 15 9.67 -15.01 17.31
N GLU A 16 10.75 -15.71 16.99
CA GLU A 16 11.39 -16.64 17.92
C GLU A 16 11.98 -15.90 19.12
N ASN A 17 12.65 -14.76 18.93
CA ASN A 17 13.15 -13.95 20.04
C ASN A 17 12.03 -13.46 20.96
N LEU A 18 10.92 -12.97 20.40
CA LEU A 18 9.79 -12.48 21.18
C LEU A 18 9.13 -13.61 21.98
N LYS A 19 9.08 -14.81 21.40
CA LYS A 19 8.58 -16.01 22.07
C LYS A 19 9.49 -16.43 23.22
N GLU A 20 10.81 -16.46 23.03
CA GLU A 20 11.79 -16.72 24.09
C GLU A 20 11.68 -15.67 25.20
N PHE A 21 11.59 -14.39 24.84
CA PHE A 21 11.44 -13.28 25.79
C PHE A 21 10.16 -13.40 26.61
N THR A 22 9.04 -13.75 25.97
CA THR A 22 7.76 -13.98 26.66
C THR A 22 7.84 -15.17 27.62
N GLN A 23 8.52 -16.25 27.23
CA GLN A 23 8.74 -17.41 28.10
C GLN A 23 9.58 -17.05 29.33
N LEU A 24 10.64 -16.25 29.16
CA LEU A 24 11.47 -15.77 30.26
C LEU A 24 10.67 -14.88 31.21
N ALA A 25 9.91 -13.91 30.69
CA ALA A 25 9.05 -13.03 31.50
C ALA A 25 8.01 -13.83 32.30
N GLN A 26 7.45 -14.89 31.72
CA GLN A 26 6.50 -15.76 32.40
C GLN A 26 7.16 -16.62 33.50
N LEU A 27 8.39 -17.07 33.29
CA LEU A 27 9.16 -17.81 34.30
C LEU A 27 9.56 -16.92 35.49
N GLU A 28 9.83 -15.64 35.24
CA GLU A 28 10.21 -14.66 36.27
C GLU A 28 9.00 -13.99 36.94
N GLU A 29 7.77 -14.31 36.52
CA GLU A 29 6.52 -13.67 36.97
C GLU A 29 6.56 -12.12 36.85
N ASP A 30 7.30 -11.60 35.86
CA ASP A 30 7.49 -10.16 35.68
C ASP A 30 6.37 -9.55 34.82
N GLU A 31 5.27 -9.18 35.48
CA GLU A 31 4.13 -8.51 34.84
C GLU A 31 4.49 -7.13 34.25
N SER A 32 5.61 -6.51 34.65
CA SER A 32 6.01 -5.20 34.12
C SER A 32 6.42 -5.26 32.65
N LEU A 33 6.83 -6.44 32.18
CA LEU A 33 7.22 -6.68 30.78
C LEU A 33 6.03 -6.89 29.85
N SER A 34 4.83 -7.16 30.39
CA SER A 34 3.62 -7.44 29.61
C SER A 34 3.28 -6.34 28.61
N GLN A 35 3.46 -5.08 28.99
CA GLN A 35 3.16 -3.94 28.12
C GLN A 35 4.18 -3.81 26.98
N SER A 36 5.46 -4.09 27.24
CA SER A 36 6.50 -4.12 26.20
C SER A 36 6.24 -5.25 25.21
N ILE A 37 5.94 -6.45 25.71
CA ILE A 37 5.65 -7.63 24.89
C ILE A 37 4.45 -7.35 23.96
N ASN A 38 3.38 -6.74 24.48
CA ASN A 38 2.23 -6.39 23.64
C ASN A 38 2.58 -5.36 22.54
N SER A 39 3.45 -4.40 22.83
CA SER A 39 3.96 -3.47 21.82
C SER A 39 4.75 -4.20 20.73
N ASP A 40 5.67 -5.08 21.14
CA ASP A 40 6.51 -5.84 20.22
C ASP A 40 5.68 -6.80 19.35
N ILE A 41 4.61 -7.39 19.90
CA ILE A 41 3.64 -8.19 19.13
C ILE A 41 2.93 -7.31 18.09
N SER A 42 2.50 -6.11 18.48
CA SER A 42 1.82 -5.19 17.55
C SER A 42 2.74 -4.79 16.40
N ASP A 43 3.99 -4.45 16.69
CA ASP A 43 4.98 -4.07 15.68
C ASP A 43 5.29 -5.25 14.74
N LEU A 44 5.40 -6.46 15.29
CA LEU A 44 5.61 -7.69 14.52
C LEU A 44 4.43 -7.99 13.60
N LEU A 45 3.18 -7.75 14.04
CA LEU A 45 2.00 -7.90 13.19
C LEU A 45 2.03 -6.92 12.02
N THR A 46 2.39 -5.66 12.25
CA THR A 46 2.56 -4.67 11.19
C THR A 46 3.65 -5.08 10.20
N ASP A 47 4.80 -5.56 10.68
CA ASP A 47 5.88 -6.08 9.82
C ASP A 47 5.41 -7.24 8.92
N ILE A 48 4.57 -8.13 9.45
CA ILE A 48 4.00 -9.26 8.71
C ILE A 48 3.02 -8.75 7.64
N GLU A 49 2.10 -7.85 7.99
CA GLU A 49 1.14 -7.27 7.04
C GLU A 49 1.86 -6.58 5.88
N ASP A 50 2.91 -5.81 6.16
CA ASP A 50 3.74 -5.17 5.14
C ASP A 50 4.45 -6.19 4.23
N ALA A 51 4.96 -7.28 4.82
CA ALA A 51 5.60 -8.35 4.07
C ALA A 51 4.62 -9.12 3.18
N GLU A 52 3.41 -9.38 3.67
CA GLU A 52 2.33 -9.99 2.89
C GLU A 52 1.90 -9.09 1.73
N PHE A 53 1.75 -7.78 1.97
CA PHE A 53 1.41 -6.82 0.93
C PHE A 53 2.47 -6.79 -0.19
N LYS A 54 3.76 -6.76 0.17
CA LYS A 54 4.86 -6.85 -0.81
C LYS A 54 4.84 -8.16 -1.59
N ASN A 55 4.48 -9.26 -0.93
CA ASN A 55 4.39 -10.56 -1.59
C ASN A 55 3.19 -10.64 -2.55
N MET A 56 2.08 -9.98 -2.22
CA MET A 56 0.92 -9.84 -3.10
C MET A 56 1.27 -9.10 -4.41
N LEU A 57 2.21 -8.14 -4.34
CA LEU A 57 2.74 -7.37 -5.47
C LEU A 57 3.98 -8.02 -6.13
N SER A 58 4.04 -9.35 -6.17
CA SER A 58 5.15 -10.11 -6.78
C SER A 58 4.91 -10.55 -8.22
N GLY A 59 3.87 -10.00 -8.87
CA GLY A 59 3.58 -10.19 -10.27
C GLY A 59 4.72 -9.71 -11.17
N LYS A 60 4.81 -10.30 -12.36
CA LYS A 60 5.89 -10.00 -13.34
C LYS A 60 5.97 -8.52 -13.72
N ASP A 61 4.86 -7.82 -13.67
CA ASP A 61 4.72 -6.44 -14.12
C ASP A 61 4.54 -5.44 -12.97
N ASP A 62 4.48 -5.88 -11.71
CA ASP A 62 4.19 -5.01 -10.55
C ASP A 62 5.32 -4.02 -10.24
N SER A 63 6.53 -4.31 -10.71
CA SER A 63 7.69 -3.41 -10.62
C SER A 63 7.74 -2.36 -11.75
N LYS A 64 6.85 -2.45 -12.74
CA LYS A 64 6.83 -1.54 -13.90
C LYS A 64 5.93 -0.34 -13.62
N ASN A 65 6.18 0.74 -14.35
CA ASN A 65 5.25 1.87 -14.40
C ASN A 65 3.89 1.40 -14.92
N SER A 66 2.83 2.01 -14.39
CA SER A 66 1.45 1.73 -14.78
C SER A 66 0.90 2.87 -15.62
N ILE A 67 0.11 2.54 -16.64
CA ILE A 67 -0.72 3.53 -17.32
C ILE A 67 -2.14 3.44 -16.76
N LEU A 68 -2.64 4.54 -16.19
CA LEU A 68 -4.00 4.68 -15.67
C LEU A 68 -4.85 5.45 -16.68
N THR A 69 -5.86 4.80 -17.24
CA THR A 69 -6.86 5.47 -18.10
C THR A 69 -8.22 5.51 -17.40
N ILE A 70 -8.80 6.71 -17.30
CA ILE A 70 -10.13 6.93 -16.75
C ILE A 70 -11.06 7.33 -17.89
N HIS A 71 -12.27 6.78 -17.90
CA HIS A 71 -13.33 7.12 -18.85
C HIS A 71 -14.60 7.53 -18.09
N SER A 72 -15.20 8.67 -18.44
CA SER A 72 -16.55 9.01 -17.99
C SER A 72 -17.52 8.04 -18.67
N GLY A 73 -18.08 7.10 -17.93
CA GLY A 73 -19.03 6.12 -18.47
C GLY A 73 -20.33 6.75 -18.99
N ALA A 74 -21.39 5.95 -19.08
CA ALA A 74 -22.71 6.48 -19.42
C ALA A 74 -23.23 7.40 -18.29
N GLY A 75 -23.56 8.66 -18.61
CA GLY A 75 -24.06 9.63 -17.62
C GLY A 75 -23.98 11.10 -18.01
N GLY A 76 -23.44 11.43 -19.19
CA GLY A 76 -23.36 12.82 -19.66
C GLY A 76 -22.42 13.66 -18.79
N THR A 77 -22.80 14.90 -18.49
CA THR A 77 -21.96 15.87 -17.78
C THR A 77 -21.62 15.45 -16.34
N GLU A 78 -22.55 14.84 -15.60
CA GLU A 78 -22.29 14.42 -14.21
C GLU A 78 -21.22 13.32 -14.13
N ALA A 79 -21.24 12.38 -15.06
CA ALA A 79 -20.20 11.35 -15.15
C ALA A 79 -18.85 11.94 -15.56
N GLN A 80 -18.84 12.99 -16.37
CA GLN A 80 -17.63 13.71 -16.78
C GLN A 80 -17.01 14.47 -15.58
N ASP A 81 -17.84 15.14 -14.78
CA ASP A 81 -17.39 15.80 -13.55
C ASP A 81 -16.82 14.80 -12.54
N TRP A 82 -17.42 13.60 -12.44
CA TRP A 82 -16.94 12.54 -11.57
C TRP A 82 -15.58 11.97 -12.03
N ALA A 83 -15.42 11.78 -13.35
CA ALA A 83 -14.14 11.36 -13.93
C ALA A 83 -13.03 12.39 -13.65
N ASP A 84 -13.36 13.69 -13.70
CA ASP A 84 -12.45 14.78 -13.39
C ASP A 84 -12.09 14.82 -11.90
N MET A 85 -13.06 14.56 -11.02
CA MET A 85 -12.79 14.34 -9.59
C MET A 85 -11.85 13.15 -9.34
N LEU A 86 -12.04 12.01 -10.02
CA LEU A 86 -11.17 10.85 -9.90
C LEU A 86 -9.75 11.12 -10.39
N MET A 87 -9.60 11.80 -11.52
CA MET A 87 -8.30 12.21 -12.04
C MET A 87 -7.53 12.99 -10.97
N ARG A 88 -8.15 14.02 -10.39
CA ARG A 88 -7.53 14.82 -9.33
C ARG A 88 -7.19 14.00 -8.09
N MET A 89 -8.04 13.03 -7.73
CA MET A 89 -7.78 12.13 -6.60
C MET A 89 -6.54 11.27 -6.85
N TYR A 90 -6.42 10.64 -8.02
CA TYR A 90 -5.28 9.78 -8.34
C TYR A 90 -3.97 10.55 -8.54
N LEU A 91 -4.02 11.74 -9.13
CA LEU A 91 -2.84 12.62 -9.21
C LEU A 91 -2.31 12.95 -7.80
N ARG A 92 -3.19 13.34 -6.89
CA ARG A 92 -2.81 13.64 -5.50
C ARG A 92 -2.33 12.41 -4.74
N TRP A 93 -2.97 11.26 -4.92
CA TRP A 93 -2.54 10.01 -4.30
C TRP A 93 -1.15 9.58 -4.81
N GLY A 94 -0.90 9.72 -6.12
CA GLY A 94 0.40 9.43 -6.73
C GLY A 94 1.51 10.30 -6.13
N GLU A 95 1.29 11.62 -6.05
CA GLU A 95 2.21 12.56 -5.41
C GLU A 95 2.47 12.23 -3.93
N GLN A 96 1.44 11.85 -3.17
CA GLN A 96 1.57 11.46 -1.76
C GLN A 96 2.41 10.19 -1.55
N ASN A 97 2.41 9.28 -2.53
CA ASN A 97 3.20 8.05 -2.50
C ASN A 97 4.55 8.19 -3.22
N ASN A 98 4.98 9.42 -3.53
CA ASN A 98 6.23 9.74 -4.23
C ASN A 98 6.34 9.15 -5.65
N PHE A 99 5.21 8.96 -6.33
CA PHE A 99 5.19 8.62 -7.74
C PHE A 99 5.28 9.88 -8.61
N ASN A 100 5.97 9.77 -9.75
CA ASN A 100 5.98 10.81 -10.77
C ASN A 100 4.75 10.64 -11.65
N MET A 101 3.79 11.54 -11.55
CA MET A 101 2.54 11.47 -12.32
C MET A 101 2.61 12.41 -13.54
N SER A 102 2.38 11.88 -14.73
CA SER A 102 2.37 12.63 -15.98
C SER A 102 1.10 12.37 -16.79
N ILE A 103 0.39 13.43 -17.17
CA ILE A 103 -0.79 13.31 -18.05
C ILE A 103 -0.30 13.12 -19.49
N LEU A 104 -0.61 11.97 -20.08
CA LEU A 104 -0.25 11.64 -21.46
C LEU A 104 -1.29 12.15 -22.46
N ASP A 105 -2.57 12.02 -22.11
CA ASP A 105 -3.70 12.44 -22.95
C ASP A 105 -4.89 12.84 -22.08
N ILE A 106 -5.64 13.83 -22.52
CA ILE A 106 -6.86 14.30 -21.85
C ILE A 106 -7.87 14.75 -22.90
N LEU A 107 -9.11 14.30 -22.73
CA LEU A 107 -10.24 14.67 -23.55
C LEU A 107 -11.30 15.32 -22.68
N ASP A 108 -11.50 16.62 -22.88
CA ASP A 108 -12.48 17.41 -22.12
C ASP A 108 -13.93 17.03 -22.47
N GLY A 109 -14.82 17.24 -21.50
CA GLY A 109 -16.26 17.22 -21.69
C GLY A 109 -16.74 18.38 -22.59
N GLU A 110 -17.94 18.24 -23.16
CA GLU A 110 -18.53 19.31 -24.00
C GLU A 110 -19.07 20.49 -23.17
N GLY A 111 -19.22 20.31 -21.85
CA GLY A 111 -19.70 21.34 -20.94
C GLY A 111 -18.86 21.45 -19.67
N ALA A 112 -18.71 20.35 -18.93
CA ALA A 112 -17.91 20.28 -17.72
C ALA A 112 -17.25 18.89 -17.58
N GLY A 113 -16.21 18.82 -16.77
CA GLY A 113 -15.46 17.59 -16.50
C GLY A 113 -14.68 17.05 -17.70
N ILE A 114 -14.32 15.77 -17.63
CA ILE A 114 -13.50 15.09 -18.65
C ILE A 114 -14.20 13.86 -19.19
N LYS A 115 -14.08 13.61 -20.50
CA LYS A 115 -14.51 12.36 -21.13
C LYS A 115 -13.51 11.24 -20.90
N SER A 116 -12.23 11.54 -20.98
CA SER A 116 -11.17 10.57 -20.72
C SER A 116 -9.86 11.25 -20.32
N VAL A 117 -9.04 10.55 -19.53
CA VAL A 117 -7.65 10.93 -19.25
C VAL A 117 -6.79 9.69 -19.19
N THR A 118 -5.55 9.80 -19.67
CA THR A 118 -4.51 8.78 -19.52
C THR A 118 -3.33 9.38 -18.77
N ILE A 119 -2.88 8.70 -17.73
CA ILE A 119 -1.82 9.11 -16.81
C ILE A 119 -0.75 8.00 -16.77
N GLU A 120 0.52 8.39 -16.78
CA GLU A 120 1.69 7.54 -16.50
C GLU A 120 2.30 7.89 -15.14
#